data_AF-T1CXL6-F1
#
_entry.id   AF-T1CXL6-F1
#
_cell.length_a   1.000
_cell.length_b   1.000
_cell.length_c   1.000
_cell.angle_alpha   90.00
_cell.angle_beta   90.00
_cell.angle_gamma   90.00
#
_symmetry.space_group_name_H-M   'P 1'
#
loop_
_entity.id
_entity.type
_entity.pdbx_description
1 polymer ?
#
loop_
_entity_poly.entity_id
_entity_poly.type
_entity_poly.pdbx_seq_one_letter_code
_entity_poly.pdbx_strand_id
1 'polypeptide(L)'
;SGTGLRVRWVYPEEARRPDAVVRETTRLVFLETPTNPILSVHDLGAWASESDSAGALLVVDNTFATPLNQRPLTWGADLVVHSATKYLGGHSDLMAGAVVGPQRLIDRIDARHALGSVLDPWSAYLLHRSLKTLGLRVARQNETARTVAAALRAHPAVGRVYFPG
;
A
#
# COMPACT_ATOMS: atom_id res chain seq x y z
N SER A 1 -18.85 -15.03 6.53
CA SER A 1 -19.29 -15.04 5.11
C SER A 1 -19.54 -16.48 4.68
N GLY A 2 -20.37 -16.71 3.65
CA GLY A 2 -20.60 -18.05 3.08
C GLY A 2 -19.36 -18.70 2.43
N THR A 3 -18.20 -18.03 2.49
CA THR A 3 -16.91 -18.50 1.97
C THR A 3 -16.04 -19.20 3.02
N GLY A 4 -16.44 -19.23 4.30
CA GLY A 4 -15.64 -19.83 5.38
C GLY A 4 -14.39 -19.02 5.81
N LEU A 5 -14.15 -17.86 5.19
CA LEU A 5 -13.02 -16.98 5.55
C LEU A 5 -13.27 -16.28 6.89
N ARG A 6 -12.25 -16.30 7.76
CA ARG A 6 -12.21 -15.53 9.00
C ARG A 6 -11.27 -14.35 8.82
N VAL A 7 -11.74 -13.14 9.14
CA VAL A 7 -10.95 -11.91 9.09
C VAL A 7 -10.77 -11.39 10.51
N ARG A 8 -9.53 -11.12 10.92
CA ARG A 8 -9.21 -10.38 12.15
C ARG A 8 -8.72 -9.00 11.74
N TRP A 9 -9.43 -7.97 12.18
CA TRP A 9 -8.94 -6.59 12.10
C TRP A 9 -7.91 -6.35 13.19
N VAL A 10 -6.83 -5.67 12.85
CA VAL A 10 -5.69 -5.39 13.73
C VAL A 10 -5.57 -3.88 13.84
N TYR A 11 -5.69 -3.36 15.06
CA TYR A 11 -5.65 -1.92 15.28
C TYR A 11 -4.21 -1.41 15.47
N PRO A 12 -3.95 -0.09 15.32
CA PRO A 12 -2.59 0.45 15.25
C PRO A 12 -1.64 0.08 16.39
N GLU A 13 -2.14 -0.14 17.61
CA GLU A 13 -1.32 -0.55 18.76
C GLU A 13 -0.84 -2.01 18.64
N GLU A 14 -1.75 -2.92 18.29
CA GLU A 14 -1.45 -4.33 18.04
C GLU A 14 -0.57 -4.51 16.80
N ALA A 15 -0.74 -3.66 15.78
CA ALA A 15 0.00 -3.74 14.52
C ALA A 15 1.52 -3.46 14.65
N ARG A 16 1.98 -3.10 15.85
CA ARG A 16 3.41 -2.98 16.21
C ARG A 16 4.03 -4.31 16.64
N ARG A 17 3.21 -5.35 16.84
CA ARG A 17 3.59 -6.66 17.39
C ARG A 17 3.10 -7.78 16.46
N PRO A 18 3.73 -7.95 15.28
CA PRO A 18 3.30 -8.99 14.34
C PRO A 18 3.33 -10.40 14.95
N ASP A 19 4.24 -10.65 15.89
CA ASP A 19 4.38 -11.88 16.70
C ASP A 19 3.11 -12.22 17.52
N ALA A 20 2.38 -11.21 17.97
CA ALA A 20 1.13 -11.39 18.73
C ALA A 20 -0.12 -11.49 17.82
N VAL A 21 0.04 -11.20 16.53
CA VAL A 21 -1.07 -11.08 15.58
C VAL A 21 -1.13 -12.28 14.65
N VAL A 22 0.01 -12.65 14.07
CA VAL A 22 0.13 -13.76 13.13
C VAL A 22 0.03 -15.08 13.90
N ARG A 23 -0.65 -16.07 13.31
CA ARG A 23 -0.87 -17.39 13.90
C ARG A 23 -0.62 -18.45 12.82
N GLU A 24 -0.40 -19.70 13.22
CA GLU A 24 -0.25 -20.84 12.30
C GLU A 24 -1.47 -21.04 11.38
N THR A 25 -2.65 -20.57 11.78
CA THR A 25 -3.86 -20.61 10.95
C THR A 25 -3.98 -19.43 9.97
N THR A 26 -3.11 -18.43 10.07
CA THR A 26 -3.09 -17.28 9.15
C THR A 26 -2.64 -17.78 7.77
N ARG A 27 -3.30 -17.28 6.73
CA ARG A 27 -2.97 -17.60 5.33
C ARG A 27 -2.59 -16.38 4.51
N LEU A 28 -3.01 -15.20 4.97
CA LEU A 28 -2.73 -13.93 4.34
C LEU A 28 -2.71 -12.84 5.39
N VAL A 29 -1.70 -12.00 5.35
CA VAL A 29 -1.61 -10.71 6.05
C VAL A 29 -1.78 -9.61 5.00
N PHE A 30 -2.73 -8.71 5.23
CA PHE A 30 -2.94 -7.54 4.38
C PHE A 30 -2.61 -6.29 5.20
N LEU A 31 -1.63 -5.52 4.74
CA LEU A 31 -1.09 -4.37 5.48
C LEU A 31 -1.07 -3.13 4.59
N GLU A 32 -1.40 -1.98 5.16
CA GLU A 32 -1.21 -0.66 4.53
C GLU A 32 -0.11 0.07 5.31
N THR A 33 0.89 0.62 4.63
CA THR A 33 1.91 1.47 5.27
C THR A 33 2.48 2.48 4.26
N PRO A 34 2.34 3.81 4.49
CA PRO A 34 1.66 4.45 5.61
C PRO A 34 0.14 4.24 5.62
N THR A 35 -0.49 4.15 6.80
CA THR A 35 -1.95 3.99 6.95
C THR A 35 -2.75 5.28 6.77
N ASN A 36 -3.95 5.21 6.20
CA ASN A 36 -4.91 6.32 6.23
C ASN A 36 -5.78 6.31 7.52
N PRO A 37 -6.03 7.44 8.22
CA PRO A 37 -5.54 8.81 7.98
C PRO A 37 -4.32 9.24 8.80
N ILE A 38 -3.85 8.42 9.73
CA ILE A 38 -2.82 8.79 10.72
C ILE A 38 -1.38 8.65 10.16
N LEU A 39 -1.22 8.08 8.97
CA LEU A 39 0.06 7.84 8.30
C LEU A 39 1.04 7.03 9.15
N SER A 40 0.55 6.03 9.87
CA SER A 40 1.41 5.13 10.65
C SER A 40 2.23 4.26 9.72
N VAL A 41 3.53 4.16 9.98
CA VAL A 41 4.47 3.33 9.22
C VAL A 41 4.75 2.05 9.99
N HIS A 42 4.69 0.91 9.31
CA HIS A 42 4.92 -0.41 9.89
C HIS A 42 6.25 -1.01 9.38
N ASP A 43 6.92 -1.77 10.24
CA ASP A 43 8.14 -2.51 9.88
C ASP A 43 7.78 -3.70 8.99
N LEU A 44 7.96 -3.54 7.68
CA LEU A 44 7.66 -4.59 6.71
C LEU A 44 8.54 -5.84 6.88
N GLY A 45 9.78 -5.69 7.36
CA GLY A 45 10.68 -6.83 7.57
C GLY A 45 10.17 -7.72 8.71
N ALA A 46 9.74 -7.11 9.81
CA ALA A 46 9.12 -7.85 10.93
C ALA A 46 7.83 -8.56 10.49
N TRP A 47 6.96 -7.88 9.74
CA TRP A 47 5.74 -8.49 9.21
C TRP A 47 6.02 -9.61 8.22
N ALA A 48 7.06 -9.49 7.38
CA ALA A 48 7.46 -10.52 6.44
C ALA A 48 7.97 -11.77 7.18
N SER A 49 8.84 -11.59 8.18
CA SER A 49 9.39 -12.68 8.99
C SER A 49 8.30 -13.49 9.70
N GLU A 50 7.34 -12.81 10.35
CA GLU A 50 6.24 -13.48 11.05
C GLU A 50 5.27 -14.16 10.08
N SER A 51 5.00 -13.53 8.93
CA SER A 51 4.13 -14.13 7.89
C SER A 51 4.75 -15.40 7.32
N ASP A 52 6.06 -15.36 6.99
CA ASP A 52 6.80 -16.52 6.48
C ASP A 52 6.83 -17.68 7.49
N SER A 53 7.07 -17.37 8.77
CA SER A 53 7.06 -18.37 9.85
C SER A 53 5.73 -19.11 9.99
N ALA A 54 4.62 -18.46 9.63
CA ALA A 54 3.28 -19.06 9.62
C ALA A 54 2.86 -19.65 8.26
N GLY A 55 3.71 -19.55 7.23
CA GLY A 55 3.37 -19.91 5.84
C GLY A 55 2.25 -19.04 5.24
N ALA A 56 2.11 -17.80 5.71
CA ALA A 56 1.13 -16.83 5.24
C ALA A 56 1.73 -15.88 4.20
N LEU A 57 0.92 -15.46 3.23
CA LEU A 57 1.33 -14.44 2.27
C LEU A 57 1.27 -13.04 2.89
N LEU A 58 2.28 -12.21 2.66
CA LEU A 58 2.25 -10.79 3.00
C LEU A 58 1.88 -9.93 1.78
N VAL A 59 0.72 -9.28 1.85
CA VAL A 59 0.25 -8.33 0.84
C VAL A 59 0.30 -6.92 1.39
N VAL A 60 0.98 -6.01 0.69
CA VAL A 60 1.13 -4.61 1.13
C VAL A 60 0.42 -3.66 0.16
N ASP A 61 -0.55 -2.91 0.66
CA ASP A 61 -1.06 -1.73 -0.03
C ASP A 61 -0.03 -0.60 0.09
N ASN A 62 0.57 -0.25 -1.05
CA ASN A 62 1.65 0.72 -1.15
C ASN A 62 1.16 2.01 -1.84
N THR A 63 -0.15 2.27 -1.83
CA THR A 63 -0.80 3.41 -2.50
C THR A 63 -0.24 4.75 -2.02
N PHE A 64 -0.13 4.96 -0.70
CA PHE A 64 0.34 6.22 -0.12
C PHE A 64 1.83 6.46 -0.35
N ALA A 65 2.64 5.43 -0.13
CA ALA A 65 4.09 5.57 -0.24
C ALA A 65 4.54 5.68 -1.70
N THR A 66 3.81 5.06 -2.64
CA THR A 66 4.21 4.89 -4.05
C THR A 66 5.44 3.98 -4.20
N PRO A 67 5.75 3.44 -5.39
CA PRO A 67 6.98 2.65 -5.59
C PRO A 67 8.28 3.48 -5.51
N LEU A 68 8.16 4.81 -5.39
CA LEU A 68 9.31 5.72 -5.28
C LEU A 68 9.80 5.90 -3.85
N ASN A 69 8.90 6.01 -2.87
CA ASN A 69 9.30 6.17 -1.46
C ASN A 69 9.44 4.83 -0.73
N GLN A 70 8.78 3.78 -1.21
CA GLN A 70 8.77 2.47 -0.56
C GLN A 70 8.67 1.33 -1.58
N ARG A 71 9.49 0.29 -1.40
CA ARG A 71 9.49 -0.92 -2.24
C ARG A 71 9.23 -2.17 -1.38
N PRO A 72 7.98 -2.49 -1.01
CA PRO A 72 7.69 -3.59 -0.08
C PRO A 72 8.26 -4.95 -0.49
N LEU A 73 8.33 -5.24 -1.80
CA LEU A 73 8.92 -6.49 -2.30
C LEU A 73 10.38 -6.66 -1.89
N THR A 74 11.14 -5.56 -1.72
CA THR A 74 12.54 -5.63 -1.25
C THR A 74 12.64 -5.87 0.26
N TRP A 75 11.54 -5.80 0.98
CA TRP A 75 11.44 -6.02 2.43
C TRP A 75 10.63 -7.28 2.78
N GLY A 76 10.41 -8.17 1.80
CA GLY A 76 9.81 -9.48 2.03
C GLY A 76 8.30 -9.56 1.82
N ALA A 77 7.63 -8.53 1.29
CA ALA A 77 6.25 -8.67 0.84
C ALA A 77 6.16 -9.61 -0.39
N ASP A 78 5.13 -10.44 -0.44
CA ASP A 78 4.85 -11.33 -1.57
C ASP A 78 4.16 -10.60 -2.72
N LEU A 79 3.23 -9.71 -2.38
CA LEU A 79 2.44 -8.93 -3.33
C LEU A 79 2.34 -7.49 -2.86
N VAL A 80 2.35 -6.57 -3.83
CA VAL A 80 2.10 -5.15 -3.62
C VAL A 80 0.87 -4.75 -4.39
N VAL A 81 -0.05 -4.07 -3.71
CA VAL A 81 -1.26 -3.50 -4.32
C VAL A 81 -1.14 -1.98 -4.36
N HIS A 82 -1.63 -1.38 -5.43
CA HIS A 82 -1.77 0.07 -5.55
C HIS A 82 -3.17 0.41 -6.06
N SER A 83 -3.81 1.39 -5.43
CA SER A 83 -4.82 2.22 -6.10
C SER A 83 -4.09 3.17 -7.06
N ALA A 84 -3.99 2.77 -8.31
CA ALA A 84 -3.38 3.57 -9.37
C ALA A 84 -4.18 4.84 -9.66
N THR A 85 -5.44 4.92 -9.25
CA THR A 85 -6.27 6.15 -9.20
C THR A 85 -5.59 7.31 -8.46
N LYS A 86 -4.73 7.02 -7.47
CA LYS A 86 -4.10 8.03 -6.61
C LYS A 86 -2.81 8.56 -7.24
N TYR A 87 -1.67 8.34 -6.61
CA TYR A 87 -0.40 8.95 -7.03
C TYR A 87 0.08 8.51 -8.41
N LEU A 88 -0.19 7.25 -8.80
CA LEU A 88 0.26 6.74 -10.10
C LEU A 88 -0.45 7.47 -11.26
N GLY A 89 -1.77 7.58 -11.20
CA GLY A 89 -2.59 8.36 -12.12
C GLY A 89 -2.39 9.87 -11.96
N GLY A 90 -2.41 10.39 -10.73
CA GLY A 90 -1.90 11.72 -10.36
C GLY A 90 -2.62 12.94 -10.96
N HIS A 91 -3.59 12.75 -11.85
CA HIS A 91 -4.31 13.80 -12.57
C HIS A 91 -5.83 13.75 -12.35
N SER A 92 -6.30 12.88 -11.44
CA SER A 92 -7.71 12.74 -11.06
C SER A 92 -8.66 12.46 -12.25
N ASP A 93 -8.15 11.83 -13.31
CA ASP A 93 -8.85 11.64 -14.59
C ASP A 93 -8.99 10.16 -15.00
N LEU A 94 -8.63 9.23 -14.12
CA LEU A 94 -8.73 7.79 -14.35
C LEU A 94 -8.99 7.04 -13.04
N MET A 95 -9.56 5.83 -13.14
CA MET A 95 -9.56 4.86 -12.05
C MET A 95 -8.83 3.59 -12.49
N ALA A 96 -7.89 3.13 -11.68
CA ALA A 96 -7.12 1.92 -11.97
C ALA A 96 -6.60 1.28 -10.67
N GLY A 97 -6.35 -0.02 -10.74
CA GLY A 97 -5.64 -0.79 -9.73
C GLY A 97 -4.42 -1.48 -10.33
N ALA A 98 -3.42 -1.77 -9.51
CA ALA A 98 -2.28 -2.58 -9.90
C ALA A 98 -1.94 -3.57 -8.78
N VAL A 99 -1.56 -4.80 -9.17
CA VAL A 99 -0.98 -5.80 -8.28
C VAL A 99 0.36 -6.21 -8.89
N VAL A 100 1.42 -6.22 -8.07
CA VAL A 100 2.80 -6.49 -8.48
C VAL A 100 3.38 -7.56 -7.59
N GLY A 101 4.04 -8.56 -8.18
CA GLY A 101 4.73 -9.64 -7.48
C GLY A 101 5.26 -10.69 -8.45
N PRO A 102 5.74 -11.83 -7.95
CA PRO A 102 6.29 -12.89 -8.79
C PRO A 102 5.20 -13.52 -9.67
N GLN A 103 5.55 -13.90 -10.90
CA GLN A 103 4.62 -14.46 -11.89
C GLN A 103 3.76 -15.59 -11.32
N ARG A 104 4.37 -16.53 -10.57
CA ARG A 104 3.69 -17.65 -9.90
C ARG A 104 2.51 -17.24 -9.00
N LEU A 105 2.54 -16.04 -8.42
CA LEU A 105 1.44 -15.52 -7.59
C LEU A 105 0.44 -14.76 -8.45
N ILE A 106 0.92 -13.95 -9.40
CA ILE A 106 0.07 -13.22 -10.35
C ILE A 106 -0.84 -14.19 -11.11
N ASP A 107 -0.30 -15.30 -11.63
CA ASP A 107 -1.08 -16.32 -12.34
C ASP A 107 -2.19 -16.93 -11.48
N ARG A 108 -1.95 -17.09 -10.17
CA ARG A 108 -2.94 -17.63 -9.23
C ARG A 108 -4.08 -16.67 -8.92
N ILE A 109 -3.84 -15.36 -9.05
CA ILE A 109 -4.83 -14.32 -8.76
C ILE A 109 -5.38 -13.67 -10.03
N ASP A 110 -4.96 -14.11 -11.22
CA ASP A 110 -5.46 -13.60 -12.48
C ASP A 110 -6.90 -14.07 -12.72
N ALA A 111 -7.82 -13.36 -12.10
CA ALA A 111 -9.24 -13.56 -12.22
C ALA A 111 -9.87 -12.64 -13.28
N ARG A 112 -9.07 -11.93 -14.08
CA ARG A 112 -9.56 -10.91 -15.02
C ARG A 112 -10.53 -11.48 -16.04
N HIS A 113 -10.26 -12.68 -16.54
CA HIS A 113 -11.15 -13.37 -17.48
C HIS A 113 -12.45 -13.85 -16.82
N ALA A 114 -12.42 -14.23 -15.54
CA ALA A 114 -13.58 -14.77 -14.84
C ALA A 114 -14.48 -13.68 -14.24
N LEU A 115 -13.89 -12.59 -13.72
CA LEU A 115 -14.59 -11.52 -13.00
C LEU A 115 -14.80 -10.27 -13.85
N GLY A 116 -14.20 -10.19 -15.05
CA GLY A 116 -14.29 -9.01 -15.92
C GLY A 116 -13.57 -7.78 -15.37
N SER A 117 -12.69 -7.94 -14.38
CA SER A 117 -11.95 -6.86 -13.72
C SER A 117 -10.74 -6.39 -14.55
N VAL A 118 -10.99 -6.09 -15.83
CA VAL A 118 -9.98 -5.63 -16.80
C VAL A 118 -9.98 -4.11 -16.84
N LEU A 119 -8.79 -3.50 -16.87
CA LEU A 119 -8.63 -2.07 -17.08
C LEU A 119 -8.90 -1.73 -18.54
N ASP A 120 -9.72 -0.71 -18.82
CA ASP A 120 -9.96 -0.30 -20.19
C ASP A 120 -8.68 0.30 -20.84
N PRO A 121 -8.49 0.13 -22.17
CA PRO A 121 -7.27 0.59 -22.84
C PRO A 121 -7.01 2.09 -22.73
N TRP A 122 -8.06 2.91 -22.61
CA TRP A 122 -7.90 4.36 -22.49
C TRP A 122 -7.37 4.73 -21.09
N SER A 123 -7.94 4.17 -20.02
CA SER A 123 -7.40 4.35 -18.66
C SER A 123 -5.98 3.79 -18.55
N ALA A 124 -5.66 2.68 -19.23
CA ALA A 124 -4.29 2.16 -19.31
C ALA A 124 -3.34 3.17 -19.99
N TYR A 125 -3.76 3.79 -21.09
CA TYR A 125 -3.01 4.84 -21.76
C TYR A 125 -2.81 6.08 -20.88
N LEU A 126 -3.88 6.56 -20.23
CA LEU A 126 -3.82 7.69 -19.30
C LEU A 126 -2.85 7.39 -18.14
N LEU A 127 -2.89 6.18 -17.60
CA LEU A 127 -1.96 5.75 -16.56
C LEU A 127 -0.52 5.74 -17.09
N HIS A 128 -0.27 5.17 -18.27
CA HIS A 128 1.06 5.17 -18.88
C HIS A 128 1.61 6.59 -19.09
N ARG A 129 0.79 7.52 -19.60
CA ARG A 129 1.12 8.95 -19.73
C ARG A 129 1.48 9.54 -18.37
N SER A 130 0.65 9.32 -17.36
CA SER A 130 0.81 9.87 -16.02
C SER A 130 2.07 9.37 -15.30
N LEU A 131 2.48 8.13 -15.54
CA LEU A 131 3.70 7.56 -14.94
C LEU A 131 4.98 8.28 -15.38
N LYS A 132 5.01 8.91 -16.57
CA LYS A 132 6.18 9.63 -17.08
C LYS A 132 6.64 10.76 -16.16
N THR A 133 5.71 11.38 -15.43
CA THR A 133 5.99 12.49 -14.51
C THR A 133 5.92 12.08 -13.04
N LEU A 134 5.73 10.79 -12.73
CA LEU A 134 5.55 10.32 -11.36
C LEU A 134 6.70 10.74 -10.44
N GLY A 135 7.95 10.58 -10.89
CA GLY A 135 9.14 11.00 -10.15
C GLY A 135 9.12 12.49 -9.78
N LEU A 136 8.85 13.34 -10.76
CA LEU A 136 8.80 14.79 -10.57
C LEU A 136 7.67 15.21 -9.63
N ARG A 137 6.48 14.63 -9.82
CA ARG A 137 5.29 14.92 -9.00
C ARG A 137 5.52 14.50 -7.55
N VAL A 138 5.97 13.27 -7.30
CA VAL A 138 6.17 12.76 -5.94
C VAL A 138 7.30 13.49 -5.22
N ALA A 139 8.40 13.83 -5.91
CA ALA A 139 9.47 14.63 -5.30
C ALA A 139 8.95 16.00 -4.83
N ARG A 140 8.23 16.72 -5.70
CA ARG A 140 7.63 18.02 -5.34
C ARG A 140 6.56 17.89 -4.26
N GLN A 141 5.74 16.85 -4.29
CA GLN A 141 4.74 16.58 -3.26
C GLN A 141 5.39 16.35 -1.90
N ASN A 142 6.48 15.57 -1.84
CA ASN A 142 7.24 15.33 -0.61
C ASN A 142 7.86 16.64 -0.07
N GLU A 143 8.47 17.45 -0.93
CA GLU A 143 9.04 18.76 -0.56
C GLU A 143 7.98 19.69 0.02
N THR A 144 6.87 19.88 -0.69
CA THR A 144 5.76 20.73 -0.24
C THR A 144 5.16 20.21 1.06
N ALA A 145 4.94 18.90 1.18
CA ALA A 145 4.37 18.30 2.38
C ALA A 145 5.27 18.50 3.61
N ARG A 146 6.61 18.39 3.46
CA ARG A 146 7.56 18.71 4.55
C ARG A 146 7.42 20.16 5.00
N THR A 147 7.40 21.10 4.07
CA THR A 147 7.26 22.53 4.37
C THR A 147 5.93 22.83 5.09
N VAL A 148 4.82 22.28 4.58
CA VAL A 148 3.50 22.44 5.18
C VAL A 148 3.44 21.80 6.58
N ALA A 149 3.97 20.58 6.73
CA ALA A 149 4.01 19.89 8.03
C ALA A 149 4.83 20.68 9.07
N ALA A 150 5.97 21.25 8.67
CA ALA A 150 6.78 22.10 9.54
C ALA A 150 6.03 23.37 9.97
N ALA A 151 5.38 24.06 9.01
CA ALA A 151 4.58 25.25 9.30
C ALA A 151 3.40 24.93 10.25
N LEU A 152 2.70 23.82 10.02
CA LEU A 152 1.60 23.37 10.89
C LEU A 152 2.09 22.99 12.29
N ARG A 153 3.25 22.31 12.43
CA ARG A 153 3.83 21.95 13.74
C ARG A 153 4.19 23.19 14.57
N ALA A 154 4.56 24.29 13.92
CA ALA A 154 4.90 25.55 14.59
C ALA A 154 3.66 26.42 14.91
N HIS A 155 2.50 26.12 14.34
CA HIS A 155 1.31 26.96 14.48
C HIS A 155 0.60 26.70 15.82
N PRO A 156 0.38 27.72 16.68
CA PRO A 156 -0.10 27.52 18.06
C PRO A 156 -1.52 26.94 18.16
N ALA A 157 -2.35 27.12 17.12
CA ALA A 157 -3.69 26.52 17.06
C ALA A 157 -3.73 25.05 16.61
N VAL A 158 -2.59 24.46 16.21
CA VAL A 158 -2.53 23.08 15.72
C VAL A 158 -2.10 22.15 16.86
N GLY A 159 -3.01 21.27 17.29
CA GLY A 159 -2.74 20.35 18.39
C GLY A 159 -1.80 19.19 18.03
N ARG A 160 -1.87 18.67 16.79
CA ARG A 160 -1.02 17.56 16.34
C ARG A 160 -0.89 17.53 14.82
N VAL A 161 0.30 17.14 14.34
CA VAL A 161 0.58 16.89 12.93
C VAL A 161 1.04 15.46 12.76
N TYR A 162 0.34 14.70 11.92
CA TYR A 162 0.74 13.35 11.51
C TYR A 162 1.39 13.44 10.14
N PHE A 163 2.71 13.24 10.10
CA PHE A 163 3.49 13.25 8.87
C PHE A 163 4.75 12.39 9.09
N PRO A 164 5.01 11.35 8.27
CA PRO A 164 6.12 10.43 8.48
C PRO A 164 7.53 11.03 8.36
N GLY A 165 7.68 12.22 7.79
CA GLY A 165 8.97 12.90 7.59
C GLY A 165 9.09 14.28 8.20
#